data_AF-A0A402ACU5-F1
#
_entry.id   AF-A0A402ACU5-F1
#
_cell.length_a   1.000
_cell.length_b   1.000
_cell.length_c   1.000
_cell.angle_alpha   90.00
_cell.angle_beta   90.00
_cell.angle_gamma   90.00
#
_symmetry.space_group_name_H-M   'P 1'
#
loop_
_entity.id
_entity.type
_entity.pdbx_description
1 polymer ?
#
loop_
_entity_poly.entity_id
_entity_poly.type
_entity_poly.pdbx_seq_one_letter_code
_entity_poly.pdbx_strand_id
1 'polypeptide(L)'
;MNLLYLVSHSSGKRSEEKVPHITMSTSHATVDPSIFKAYDVRGVYGETLHAETAYRIGRAAAQYLNVPEIAVGRDMRVSSPEIAEALIRGISDQGVNVIDLGQITTDGLYFAVGKFNYSAGAMVTASHNPGKYNGIKVLPRPGFPNQPGYWPR
;
A
#
# COMPACT_ATOMS: atom_id res chain seq x y z
N MET A 1 11.65 20.53 8.36
CA MET A 1 11.23 21.84 7.81
C MET A 1 9.93 22.20 8.51
N ASN A 2 9.96 23.08 9.52
CA ASN A 2 8.76 23.37 10.34
C ASN A 2 7.85 24.35 9.61
N LEU A 3 6.60 23.95 9.39
CA LEU A 3 5.55 24.80 8.82
C LEU A 3 4.95 25.63 9.97
N LEU A 4 5.17 26.94 9.95
CA LEU A 4 4.63 27.88 10.94
C LEU A 4 3.19 28.25 10.53
N TYR A 5 2.18 27.89 11.32
CA TYR A 5 0.83 28.45 11.17
C TYR A 5 0.72 29.72 12.03
N LEU A 6 0.47 30.86 11.36
CA LEU A 6 0.14 32.14 12.00
C LEU A 6 -1.34 32.16 12.39
N VAL A 7 -1.64 32.17 13.68
CA VAL A 7 -2.98 32.48 14.20
C VAL A 7 -2.96 33.92 14.73
N SER A 8 -3.71 34.82 14.10
CA SER A 8 -3.87 36.22 14.53
C SER A 8 -4.95 36.32 15.60
N HIS A 9 -4.62 36.81 16.79
CA HIS A 9 -5.61 37.28 17.78
C HIS A 9 -5.15 38.58 18.45
N SER A 10 -6.12 39.49 18.58
CA SER A 10 -6.04 40.85 19.10
C SER A 10 -5.85 40.91 20.63
N SER A 11 -4.92 41.78 21.05
CA SER A 11 -4.88 42.53 22.33
C SER A 11 -5.05 41.78 23.67
N GLY A 12 -3.95 41.65 24.43
CA GLY A 12 -3.98 41.73 25.90
C GLY A 12 -3.24 40.63 26.68
N LYS A 13 -2.11 41.01 27.30
CA LYS A 13 -1.31 40.29 28.32
C LYS A 13 -0.58 39.02 27.87
N ARG A 14 0.74 39.13 27.69
CA ARG A 14 1.67 37.99 27.54
C ARG A 14 1.85 37.28 28.90
N SER A 15 1.29 36.09 29.04
CA SER A 15 1.83 35.05 29.91
C SER A 15 2.68 34.10 29.07
N GLU A 16 3.86 33.70 29.55
CA GLU A 16 4.67 32.67 28.91
C GLU A 16 3.97 31.31 29.05
N GLU A 17 3.14 30.98 28.06
CA GLU A 17 2.57 29.65 27.93
C GLU A 17 3.62 28.76 27.24
N LYS A 18 4.08 27.74 27.97
CA LYS A 18 5.09 26.78 27.51
C LYS A 18 4.50 25.95 26.38
N VAL A 19 4.81 26.32 25.14
CA VAL A 19 4.38 25.59 23.93
C VAL A 19 4.82 24.14 24.09
N PRO A 20 3.90 23.15 24.10
CA PRO A 20 4.29 21.76 24.23
C PRO A 20 5.12 21.37 23.01
N HIS A 21 6.36 20.93 23.25
CA HIS A 21 7.16 20.28 22.25
C HIS A 21 6.47 18.96 21.89
N ILE A 22 5.69 18.96 20.81
CA ILE A 22 5.17 17.74 20.22
C ILE A 22 6.37 17.04 19.59
N THR A 23 7.02 16.18 20.36
CA THR A 23 7.99 15.22 19.84
C THR A 23 7.21 14.24 18.99
N MET A 24 7.14 14.49 17.68
CA MET A 24 6.72 13.47 16.72
C MET A 24 7.72 12.32 16.83
N SER A 25 7.35 11.28 17.56
CA SER A 25 8.10 10.03 17.63
C SER A 25 8.05 9.41 16.24
N THR A 26 9.08 9.65 15.43
CA THR A 26 9.32 8.89 14.21
C THR A 26 9.81 7.51 14.61
N SER A 27 8.93 6.69 15.18
CA SER A 27 9.23 5.27 15.33
C SER A 27 9.28 4.70 13.90
N HIS A 28 10.47 4.25 13.48
CA HIS A 28 10.56 3.37 12.33
C HIS A 28 9.87 2.05 12.73
N ALA A 29 8.54 2.00 12.62
CA ALA A 29 7.79 0.78 12.81
C ALA A 29 8.38 -0.27 11.87
N THR A 30 8.99 -1.30 12.44
CA THR A 30 9.54 -2.43 11.70
C THR A 30 8.39 -3.24 11.11
N VAL A 31 8.49 -3.62 9.83
CA VAL A 31 7.48 -4.49 9.22
C VAL A 31 7.55 -5.85 9.89
N ASP A 32 6.42 -6.35 10.41
CA ASP A 32 6.34 -7.67 11.02
C ASP A 32 6.57 -8.74 9.92
N PRO A 33 7.68 -9.52 9.98
CA PRO A 33 7.98 -10.49 8.94
C PRO A 33 6.96 -11.63 8.87
N SER A 34 6.19 -11.86 9.93
CA SER A 34 5.19 -12.93 9.98
C SER A 34 4.04 -12.71 8.99
N ILE A 35 3.84 -11.48 8.49
CA ILE A 35 2.77 -11.20 7.52
C ILE A 35 3.08 -11.79 6.14
N PHE A 36 4.33 -12.09 5.83
CA PHE A 36 4.72 -12.70 4.56
C PHE A 36 4.47 -14.20 4.61
N LYS A 37 3.48 -14.67 3.84
CA LYS A 37 3.16 -16.08 3.67
C LYS A 37 3.78 -16.60 2.37
N ALA A 38 3.62 -17.90 2.11
CA ALA A 38 4.21 -18.55 0.94
C ALA A 38 3.83 -17.91 -0.41
N TYR A 39 2.62 -17.34 -0.52
CA TYR A 39 2.09 -16.82 -1.79
C TYR A 39 1.59 -15.38 -1.74
N ASP A 40 1.39 -14.81 -0.54
CA ASP A 40 0.86 -13.45 -0.37
C ASP A 40 1.16 -12.87 1.02
N VAL A 41 0.82 -11.59 1.19
CA VAL A 41 0.89 -10.88 2.47
C VAL A 41 -0.45 -11.01 3.19
N ARG A 42 -0.44 -11.38 4.48
CA ARG A 42 -1.62 -11.52 5.35
C ARG A 42 -1.34 -10.99 6.75
N GLY A 43 -2.15 -10.04 7.21
CA GLY A 43 -2.05 -9.49 8.56
C GLY A 43 -3.39 -8.99 9.08
N VAL A 44 -3.45 -8.74 10.39
CA VAL A 44 -4.61 -8.08 11.02
C VAL A 44 -4.44 -6.58 10.84
N TYR A 45 -5.44 -5.92 10.28
CA TYR A 45 -5.37 -4.48 10.04
C TYR A 45 -5.35 -3.71 11.36
N GLY A 46 -4.41 -2.77 11.51
CA GLY A 46 -4.21 -2.01 12.75
C GLY A 46 -3.29 -2.69 13.77
N GLU A 47 -2.97 -3.98 13.60
CA GLU A 47 -2.07 -4.73 14.50
C GLU A 47 -0.76 -5.11 13.82
N THR A 48 -0.82 -5.90 12.74
CA THR A 48 0.37 -6.38 12.01
C THR A 48 0.46 -5.86 10.58
N LEU A 49 -0.66 -5.37 10.04
CA LEU A 49 -0.72 -4.70 8.74
C LEU A 49 -1.32 -3.29 8.91
N HIS A 50 -0.63 -2.29 8.37
CA HIS A 50 -1.00 -0.87 8.43
C HIS A 50 -0.78 -0.20 7.09
N ALA A 51 -1.29 1.03 6.93
CA ALA A 51 -1.03 1.86 5.76
C ALA A 51 0.48 2.04 5.49
N GLU A 52 1.30 2.33 6.52
CA GLU A 52 2.76 2.47 6.36
C GLU A 52 3.42 1.17 5.86
N THR A 53 2.97 0.01 6.36
CA THR A 53 3.47 -1.29 5.88
C THR A 53 3.06 -1.52 4.42
N ALA A 54 1.82 -1.19 4.04
CA ALA A 54 1.36 -1.29 2.66
C ALA A 54 2.12 -0.36 1.72
N TYR A 55 2.43 0.86 2.16
CA TYR A 55 3.28 1.81 1.43
C TYR A 55 4.68 1.23 1.16
N ARG A 56 5.31 0.66 2.18
CA ARG A 56 6.63 0.02 2.03
C ARG A 56 6.58 -1.20 1.11
N ILE A 57 5.52 -2.00 1.20
CA ILE A 57 5.30 -3.13 0.28
C ILE A 57 5.15 -2.62 -1.15
N GLY A 58 4.44 -1.51 -1.36
CA GLY A 58 4.27 -0.90 -2.69
C GLY A 58 5.60 -0.50 -3.31
N ARG A 59 6.45 0.18 -2.52
CA ARG A 59 7.81 0.52 -2.96
C ARG A 59 8.64 -0.72 -3.30
N ALA A 60 8.61 -1.73 -2.41
CA ALA A 60 9.36 -2.97 -2.62
C ALA A 60 8.87 -3.73 -3.85
N ALA A 61 7.56 -3.79 -4.08
CA ALA A 61 6.97 -4.41 -5.26
C ALA A 61 7.40 -3.72 -6.55
N ALA A 62 7.38 -2.38 -6.59
CA ALA A 62 7.83 -1.60 -7.73
C ALA A 62 9.32 -1.87 -8.07
N GLN A 63 10.18 -1.86 -7.05
CA GLN A 63 11.61 -2.13 -7.22
C GLN A 63 11.89 -3.58 -7.64
N TYR A 64 11.19 -4.54 -7.03
CA TYR A 64 11.40 -5.96 -7.29
C TYR A 64 10.93 -6.38 -8.68
N LEU A 65 9.74 -5.93 -9.08
CA LEU A 65 9.15 -6.24 -10.38
C LEU A 65 9.88 -5.52 -11.51
N ASN A 66 10.34 -4.28 -11.28
CA ASN A 66 11.04 -3.47 -12.29
C ASN A 66 10.28 -3.40 -13.63
N VAL A 67 8.99 -3.02 -13.54
CA VAL A 67 8.04 -2.94 -14.66
C VAL A 67 7.55 -1.50 -14.84
N PRO A 68 7.10 -1.12 -16.05
CA PRO A 68 6.61 0.23 -16.32
C PRO A 68 5.29 0.57 -15.60
N GLU A 69 4.42 -0.43 -15.38
CA GLU A 69 3.15 -0.24 -14.68
C GLU A 69 2.68 -1.45 -13.86
N ILE A 70 1.87 -1.18 -12.84
CA ILE A 70 1.20 -2.18 -12.01
C ILE A 70 -0.29 -1.84 -11.93
N ALA A 71 -1.16 -2.78 -12.30
CA ALA A 71 -2.59 -2.65 -12.09
C ALA A 71 -2.95 -2.98 -10.63
N VAL A 72 -3.66 -2.10 -9.93
CA VAL A 72 -4.02 -2.30 -8.53
C VAL A 72 -5.52 -2.45 -8.41
N GLY A 73 -5.97 -3.51 -7.75
CA GLY A 73 -7.37 -3.73 -7.40
C GLY A 73 -7.54 -3.96 -5.90
N ARG A 74 -8.76 -3.80 -5.41
CA ARG A 74 -9.08 -4.07 -3.99
C ARG A 74 -10.43 -4.75 -3.81
N ASP A 75 -10.58 -5.50 -2.72
CA ASP A 75 -11.87 -6.05 -2.32
C ASP A 75 -12.73 -5.02 -1.55
N MET A 76 -13.87 -5.48 -1.03
CA MET A 76 -14.89 -4.69 -0.34
C MET A 76 -14.63 -4.47 1.16
N ARG A 77 -13.49 -4.89 1.72
CA ARG A 77 -13.24 -4.72 3.16
C ARG A 77 -13.10 -3.25 3.51
N VAL A 78 -13.56 -2.89 4.70
CA VAL A 78 -13.52 -1.51 5.21
C VAL A 78 -12.08 -0.96 5.25
N SER A 79 -11.08 -1.81 5.51
CA SER A 79 -9.66 -1.43 5.52
C SER A 79 -9.00 -1.41 4.14
N SER A 80 -9.63 -2.00 3.10
CA SER A 80 -9.02 -2.12 1.78
C SER A 80 -8.78 -0.79 1.07
N PRO A 81 -9.66 0.23 1.14
CA PRO A 81 -9.39 1.54 0.54
C PRO A 81 -8.08 2.18 1.04
N GLU A 82 -7.86 2.21 2.36
CA GLU A 82 -6.67 2.84 2.96
C GLU A 82 -5.38 2.07 2.62
N ILE A 83 -5.44 0.73 2.65
CA ILE A 83 -4.31 -0.12 2.26
C ILE A 83 -3.99 0.07 0.77
N ALA A 84 -4.99 0.12 -0.10
CA ALA A 84 -4.80 0.33 -1.53
C ALA A 84 -4.19 1.71 -1.81
N GLU A 85 -4.71 2.78 -1.19
CA GLU A 85 -4.16 4.12 -1.36
C GLU A 85 -2.69 4.19 -0.92
N ALA A 86 -2.34 3.58 0.22
CA ALA A 86 -0.96 3.53 0.67
C ALA A 86 -0.06 2.71 -0.26
N LEU A 87 -0.53 1.55 -0.72
CA LEU A 87 0.17 0.70 -1.68
C LEU A 87 0.44 1.45 -3.00
N ILE A 88 -0.59 2.11 -3.54
CA ILE A 88 -0.52 2.89 -4.78
C ILE A 88 0.50 4.01 -4.64
N ARG A 89 0.44 4.79 -3.54
CA ARG A 89 1.44 5.83 -3.25
C ARG A 89 2.86 5.26 -3.21
N GLY A 90 3.04 4.11 -2.56
CA GLY A 90 4.34 3.44 -2.49
C GLY A 90 4.89 3.04 -3.87
N ILE A 91 4.02 2.53 -4.75
CA ILE A 91 4.39 2.17 -6.13
C ILE A 91 4.75 3.44 -6.93
N SER A 92 3.89 4.46 -6.89
CA SER A 92 4.08 5.70 -7.65
C SER A 92 5.33 6.48 -7.23
N ASP A 93 5.66 6.49 -5.93
CA ASP A 93 6.88 7.12 -5.41
C ASP A 93 8.17 6.46 -5.91
N GLN A 94 8.09 5.24 -6.48
CA GLN A 94 9.22 4.58 -7.17
C GLN A 94 9.24 4.84 -8.67
N GLY A 95 8.40 5.75 -9.19
CA GLY A 95 8.33 6.10 -10.61
C GLY A 95 7.61 5.08 -11.48
N VAL A 96 6.89 4.12 -10.89
CA VAL A 96 6.10 3.11 -11.61
C VAL A 96 4.66 3.60 -11.76
N ASN A 97 4.11 3.48 -12.98
CA ASN A 97 2.73 3.88 -13.24
C ASN A 97 1.74 2.93 -12.53
N VAL A 98 0.64 3.46 -12.03
CA VAL A 98 -0.42 2.67 -11.41
C VAL A 98 -1.70 2.78 -12.23
N ILE A 99 -2.30 1.63 -12.54
CA ILE A 99 -3.67 1.54 -13.05
C ILE A 99 -4.57 1.13 -11.90
N ASP A 100 -5.27 2.11 -11.29
CA ASP A 100 -6.25 1.82 -10.26
C ASP A 100 -7.54 1.28 -10.89
N LEU A 101 -7.79 -0.03 -10.70
CA LEU A 101 -8.99 -0.72 -11.15
C LEU A 101 -10.15 -0.58 -10.14
N GLY A 102 -9.90 0.05 -9.00
CA GLY A 102 -10.87 0.23 -7.93
C GLY A 102 -11.29 -1.09 -7.27
N GLN A 103 -12.57 -1.18 -6.91
CA GLN A 103 -13.11 -2.37 -6.27
C GLN A 103 -13.45 -3.45 -7.30
N ILE A 104 -12.73 -4.57 -7.24
CA ILE A 104 -12.84 -5.67 -8.21
C ILE A 104 -12.63 -7.02 -7.51
N THR A 105 -12.97 -8.12 -8.18
CA THR A 105 -12.59 -9.47 -7.73
C THR A 105 -11.13 -9.77 -8.08
N THR A 106 -10.52 -10.75 -7.39
CA THR A 106 -9.16 -11.20 -7.73
C THR A 106 -9.11 -11.72 -9.18
N ASP A 107 -10.12 -12.47 -9.61
CA ASP A 107 -10.20 -12.97 -10.99
C ASP A 107 -10.37 -11.82 -12.00
N GLY A 108 -11.07 -10.74 -11.62
CA GLY A 108 -11.19 -9.53 -12.44
C GLY A 108 -9.86 -8.80 -12.61
N LEU A 109 -9.03 -8.74 -11.57
CA LEU A 109 -7.65 -8.24 -11.70
C LEU A 109 -6.84 -9.12 -12.66
N TYR A 110 -6.89 -10.45 -12.49
CA TYR A 110 -6.14 -11.38 -13.35
C TYR A 110 -6.57 -11.26 -14.81
N PHE A 111 -7.88 -11.21 -15.06
CA PHE A 111 -8.44 -10.97 -16.37
C PHE A 111 -7.95 -9.63 -16.94
N ALA A 112 -7.98 -8.53 -16.18
CA ALA A 112 -7.54 -7.23 -16.65
C ALA A 112 -6.05 -7.21 -17.02
N VAL A 113 -5.19 -7.78 -16.18
CA VAL A 113 -3.74 -7.91 -16.45
C VAL A 113 -3.48 -8.71 -17.73
N GLY A 114 -4.20 -9.81 -17.92
CA GLY A 114 -4.11 -10.63 -19.13
C GLY A 114 -4.63 -9.89 -20.37
N LYS A 115 -5.85 -9.37 -20.29
CA LYS A 115 -6.62 -8.78 -21.40
C LYS A 115 -6.03 -7.47 -21.92
N PHE A 116 -5.57 -6.60 -21.01
CA PHE A 116 -5.05 -5.27 -21.34
C PHE A 116 -3.53 -5.22 -21.40
N ASN A 117 -2.86 -6.37 -21.23
CA ASN A 117 -1.40 -6.49 -21.28
C ASN A 117 -0.65 -5.64 -20.25
N TYR A 118 -1.22 -5.44 -19.07
CA TYR A 118 -0.49 -4.81 -17.97
C TYR A 118 0.70 -5.67 -17.54
N SER A 119 1.81 -5.02 -17.20
CA SER A 119 3.07 -5.69 -16.86
C SER A 119 3.02 -6.45 -15.52
N ALA A 120 2.16 -6.02 -14.60
CA ALA A 120 1.89 -6.72 -13.34
C ALA A 120 0.54 -6.29 -12.74
N GLY A 121 0.12 -7.00 -11.69
CA GLY A 121 -1.03 -6.67 -10.86
C GLY A 121 -0.73 -6.76 -9.37
N ALA A 122 -1.48 -6.03 -8.54
CA ALA A 122 -1.52 -6.19 -7.11
C ALA A 122 -2.97 -6.14 -6.60
N MET A 123 -3.35 -7.10 -5.75
CA MET A 123 -4.69 -7.20 -5.20
C MET A 123 -4.67 -6.99 -3.68
N VAL A 124 -5.38 -5.96 -3.21
CA VAL A 124 -5.65 -5.79 -1.77
C VAL A 124 -6.86 -6.62 -1.39
N THR A 125 -6.65 -7.70 -0.66
CA THR A 125 -7.73 -8.58 -0.21
C THR A 125 -7.31 -9.49 0.93
N ALA A 126 -8.23 -9.79 1.85
CA ALA A 126 -8.07 -10.90 2.80
C ALA A 126 -8.66 -12.24 2.32
N SER A 127 -9.20 -12.31 1.09
CA SER A 127 -9.92 -13.48 0.56
C SER A 127 -10.96 -13.97 1.59
N HIS A 128 -10.81 -15.19 2.10
CA HIS A 128 -11.70 -15.83 3.07
C HIS A 128 -11.30 -15.62 4.54
N ASN A 129 -10.23 -14.88 4.83
CA ASN A 129 -9.85 -14.63 6.23
C ASN A 129 -10.93 -13.82 6.97
N PRO A 130 -11.02 -13.92 8.31
CA PRO A 130 -11.96 -13.14 9.10
C PRO A 130 -11.90 -11.63 8.82
N GLY A 131 -12.97 -10.89 9.14
CA GLY A 131 -13.15 -9.49 8.77
C GLY A 131 -11.99 -8.55 9.14
N LYS A 132 -11.35 -8.78 10.29
CA LYS A 132 -10.21 -7.98 10.79
C LYS A 132 -8.91 -8.14 9.98
N TYR A 133 -8.80 -9.18 9.17
CA TYR A 133 -7.62 -9.41 8.34
C TYR A 133 -7.71 -8.62 7.05
N ASN A 134 -6.54 -8.29 6.52
CA ASN A 134 -6.35 -7.89 5.13
C ASN A 134 -5.02 -8.43 4.58
N GLY A 135 -4.72 -8.15 3.33
CA GLY A 135 -3.56 -8.69 2.66
C GLY A 135 -3.31 -8.09 1.28
N ILE A 136 -2.16 -8.43 0.71
CA ILE A 136 -1.74 -8.00 -0.62
C ILE A 136 -1.23 -9.23 -1.38
N LYS A 137 -1.79 -9.49 -2.55
CA LYS A 137 -1.26 -10.44 -3.53
C LYS A 137 -0.52 -9.64 -4.61
N VAL A 138 0.67 -10.06 -4.99
CA VAL A 138 1.41 -9.47 -6.11
C VAL A 138 1.47 -10.48 -7.24
N LEU A 139 1.11 -10.05 -8.44
CA LEU A 139 1.00 -10.86 -9.64
C LEU A 139 1.94 -10.29 -10.71
N PRO A 140 3.12 -10.88 -10.93
CA PRO A 140 3.92 -10.56 -12.10
C PRO A 140 3.28 -11.14 -13.36
N ARG A 141 3.42 -10.48 -14.51
CA ARG A 141 3.12 -11.09 -15.81
C ARG A 141 4.37 -11.82 -16.34
N PRO A 142 4.29 -13.14 -16.61
CA PRO A 142 5.28 -13.91 -17.36
C PRO A 142 5.76 -13.20 -18.63
N GLY A 143 7.09 -13.18 -18.81
CA GLY A 143 7.77 -12.49 -19.91
C GLY A 143 8.35 -11.12 -19.55
N PHE A 144 8.05 -10.59 -18.37
CA PHE A 144 8.74 -9.42 -17.81
C PHE A 144 9.94 -9.84 -16.93
N PRO A 145 10.96 -8.97 -16.75
CA PRO A 145 12.23 -9.33 -16.10
C PRO A 145 12.01 -9.91 -14.68
N ASN A 146 12.91 -10.82 -14.25
CA ASN A 146 12.95 -11.43 -12.91
C ASN A 146 11.89 -12.52 -12.57
N GLN A 147 11.33 -13.24 -13.55
CA GLN A 147 10.39 -14.35 -13.28
C GLN A 147 10.65 -15.60 -14.14
N PRO A 148 10.82 -16.80 -13.54
CA PRO A 148 10.71 -18.06 -14.28
C PRO A 148 9.26 -18.25 -14.74
N GLY A 149 9.06 -18.51 -16.03
CA GLY A 149 7.75 -18.50 -16.67
C GLY A 149 6.74 -19.41 -15.99
N TYR A 150 5.70 -18.82 -15.38
CA TYR A 150 4.53 -19.56 -14.92
C TYR A 150 3.24 -18.78 -15.15
N TRP A 151 2.44 -19.28 -16.10
CA TRP A 151 0.98 -19.20 -16.03
C TRP A 151 0.44 -20.64 -16.07
N PRO A 152 -0.59 -21.00 -15.29
CA PRO A 152 -1.38 -22.16 -15.64
C PRO A 152 -2.12 -21.82 -16.94
N ARG A 153 -1.82 -22.56 -18.00
CA ARG A 153 -2.65 -22.60 -19.22
C ARG A 153 -4.02 -23.19 -18.88
#